data_AF-A0A353IQ36-F1
#
_entry.id   AF-A0A353IQ36-F1
#
_cell.length_a   1.000
_cell.length_b   1.000
_cell.length_c   1.000
_cell.angle_alpha   90.00
_cell.angle_beta   90.00
_cell.angle_gamma   90.00
#
_symmetry.space_group_name_H-M   'P 1'
#
loop_
_entity.id
_entity.type
_entity.pdbx_description
1 polymer ?
#
loop_
_entity_poly.entity_id
_entity_poly.type
_entity_poly.pdbx_seq_one_letter_code
_entity_poly.pdbx_strand_id
1 'polypeptide(L)'
;MKIIHHPDSATLVSYAAGSLDEAFATLVASHIASCDACRAELHKIESVGGALLETVDAAPMSPSTLERTLSLLDTAEPDAAKDKPD
;
A
#
# COMPACT_ATOMS: atom_id res chain seq x y z
N MET A 1 -4.72 -19.28 -15.83
CA MET A 1 -4.37 -18.49 -17.04
C MET A 1 -2.94 -17.97 -16.84
N LYS A 2 -2.08 -17.93 -17.86
CA LYS A 2 -0.69 -17.45 -17.72
C LYS A 2 -0.61 -15.98 -18.09
N ILE A 3 -0.24 -15.13 -17.14
CA ILE A 3 0.03 -13.71 -17.38
C ILE A 3 1.42 -13.58 -18.00
N ILE A 4 1.51 -12.94 -19.17
CA ILE A 4 2.78 -12.72 -19.91
C ILE A 4 3.07 -11.24 -20.18
N HIS A 5 2.14 -10.36 -19.82
CA HIS A 5 2.31 -8.92 -19.89
C HIS A 5 2.22 -8.37 -18.47
N HIS A 6 3.23 -7.59 -18.11
CA HIS A 6 3.38 -7.00 -16.78
C HIS A 6 3.52 -5.49 -16.95
N PRO A 7 3.08 -4.69 -15.96
CA PRO A 7 3.55 -3.32 -15.84
C PRO A 7 5.09 -3.31 -15.84
N ASP A 8 5.67 -2.33 -16.50
CA ASP A 8 7.11 -2.15 -16.40
C ASP A 8 7.54 -1.78 -14.97
N SER A 9 8.82 -1.95 -14.68
CA SER A 9 9.36 -1.68 -13.35
C SER A 9 9.19 -0.23 -12.91
N ALA A 10 9.22 0.74 -13.83
CA ALA A 10 9.03 2.14 -13.48
C ALA A 10 7.60 2.39 -12.98
N THR A 11 6.61 1.79 -13.64
CA THR A 11 5.21 1.83 -13.21
C THR A 11 5.01 1.21 -11.83
N LEU A 12 5.66 0.07 -11.54
CA LEU A 12 5.61 -0.55 -10.21
C LEU A 12 6.28 0.31 -9.14
N VAL A 13 7.39 0.98 -9.45
CA VAL A 13 8.04 1.94 -8.54
C VAL A 13 7.14 3.15 -8.30
N SER A 14 6.53 3.72 -9.34
CA SER A 14 5.60 4.84 -9.19
C SER A 14 4.37 4.47 -8.36
N TYR A 15 3.87 3.23 -8.49
CA TYR A 15 2.80 2.69 -7.66
C TYR A 15 3.25 2.58 -6.18
N ALA A 16 4.39 1.95 -5.92
CA ALA A 16 4.93 1.78 -4.57
C ALA A 16 5.22 3.13 -3.88
N ALA A 17 5.67 4.13 -4.65
CA ALA A 17 5.92 5.49 -4.16
C ALA A 17 4.64 6.32 -3.96
N GLY A 18 3.46 5.80 -4.30
CA GLY A 18 2.19 6.52 -4.21
C GLY A 18 2.08 7.73 -5.15
N SER A 19 2.79 7.69 -6.28
CA SER A 19 2.94 8.82 -7.22
C SER A 19 2.13 8.70 -8.52
N LEU A 20 1.47 7.55 -8.74
CA LEU A 20 0.53 7.38 -9.84
C LEU A 20 -0.76 8.14 -9.56
N ASP A 21 -1.43 8.60 -10.62
CA ASP A 21 -2.82 9.05 -10.49
C ASP A 21 -3.74 7.87 -10.12
N GLU A 22 -4.90 8.21 -9.57
CA GLU A 22 -5.85 7.25 -9.00
C GLU A 22 -6.32 6.18 -10.00
N ALA A 23 -6.53 6.56 -11.26
CA ALA A 23 -6.99 5.63 -12.28
C ALA A 23 -5.91 4.58 -12.59
N PHE A 24 -4.66 5.04 -12.78
CA PHE A 24 -3.54 4.13 -13.01
C PHE A 24 -3.21 3.28 -11.77
N ALA A 25 -3.27 3.87 -10.57
CA ALA A 25 -3.07 3.12 -9.33
C ALA A 25 -4.09 1.98 -9.18
N THR A 26 -5.37 2.23 -9.51
CA THR A 26 -6.43 1.22 -9.46
C THR A 26 -6.20 0.06 -10.44
N LEU A 27 -5.76 0.37 -11.67
CA LEU A 27 -5.42 -0.64 -12.68
C LEU A 27 -4.24 -1.51 -12.25
N VAL A 28 -3.16 -0.88 -11.76
CA VAL A 28 -1.96 -1.58 -11.28
C VAL A 28 -2.30 -2.44 -10.06
N ALA A 29 -3.06 -1.92 -9.10
CA ALA A 29 -3.52 -2.68 -7.95
C ALA A 29 -4.33 -3.94 -8.36
N SER A 30 -5.23 -3.79 -9.32
CA SER A 30 -6.04 -4.90 -9.85
C SER A 30 -5.17 -5.98 -10.51
N HIS A 31 -4.12 -5.58 -11.24
CA HIS A 31 -3.15 -6.52 -11.81
C HIS A 31 -2.37 -7.26 -10.72
N ILE A 32 -1.84 -6.54 -9.73
CA ILE A 32 -1.05 -7.10 -8.62
C ILE A 32 -1.90 -8.10 -7.81
N ALA A 33 -3.18 -7.79 -7.61
CA ALA A 33 -4.13 -8.69 -6.93
C ALA A 33 -4.23 -10.07 -7.62
N SER A 34 -4.02 -10.13 -8.94
CA SER A 34 -4.17 -11.34 -9.76
C SER A 34 -2.84 -11.94 -10.24
N CYS A 35 -1.70 -11.33 -9.93
CA CYS A 35 -0.39 -11.67 -10.50
C CYS A 35 0.69 -11.82 -9.42
N ASP A 36 1.04 -13.06 -9.07
CA ASP A 36 2.06 -13.36 -8.05
C ASP A 36 3.44 -12.81 -8.40
N ALA A 37 3.81 -12.77 -9.69
CA ALA A 37 5.09 -12.23 -10.13
C ALA A 37 5.19 -10.72 -9.85
N CYS A 38 4.15 -9.95 -10.15
CA CYS A 38 4.12 -8.51 -9.88
C CYS A 38 3.99 -8.23 -8.37
N ARG A 39 3.30 -9.10 -7.61
CA ARG A 39 3.26 -9.00 -6.15
C ARG A 39 4.65 -9.21 -5.53
N ALA A 40 5.38 -10.22 -5.98
CA ALA A 40 6.74 -10.48 -5.52
C ALA A 40 7.70 -9.35 -5.90
N GLU A 41 7.54 -8.76 -7.08
CA GLU A 41 8.37 -7.62 -7.50
C GLU A 41 8.03 -6.35 -6.71
N LEU A 42 6.75 -6.06 -6.48
CA LEU A 42 6.32 -4.95 -5.64
C LEU A 42 6.93 -5.05 -4.23
N HIS A 43 6.90 -6.23 -3.61
CA HIS A 43 7.46 -6.42 -2.28
C HIS A 43 8.97 -6.10 -2.20
N LYS A 44 9.73 -6.40 -3.26
CA LYS A 44 11.16 -6.02 -3.33
C LYS A 44 11.30 -4.50 -3.39
N ILE A 45 10.49 -3.83 -4.20
CA ILE A 45 10.49 -2.37 -4.34
C ILE A 45 10.12 -1.72 -2.99
N GLU A 46 9.07 -2.18 -2.34
CA GLU A 46 8.62 -1.69 -1.02
C GLU A 46 9.68 -1.88 0.06
N SER A 47 10.46 -2.98 0.02
CA SER A 47 11.56 -3.19 0.97
C SER A 47 12.65 -2.11 0.90
N VAL A 48 12.89 -1.54 -0.29
CA VAL A 48 13.80 -0.39 -0.46
C VAL A 48 13.19 0.85 0.19
N GLY A 49 11.88 1.08 0.01
CA GLY A 49 11.16 2.15 0.68
C GLY A 49 11.20 2.04 2.21
N GLY A 50 11.06 0.82 2.74
CA GLY A 50 11.22 0.53 4.16
C GLY A 50 12.64 0.84 4.68
N ALA A 51 13.67 0.41 3.95
CA ALA A 51 15.06 0.74 4.29
C ALA A 51 15.33 2.25 4.27
N LEU A 52 14.73 3.00 3.33
CA LEU A 52 14.81 4.46 3.32
C LEU A 52 14.09 5.06 4.53
N LEU A 53 12.90 4.56 4.88
CA LEU A 53 12.12 5.04 6.02
C LEU A 53 12.89 4.88 7.34
N GLU A 54 13.64 3.79 7.52
CA GLU A 54 14.51 3.56 8.69
C GLU A 54 15.65 4.59 8.83
N THR A 55 16.01 5.28 7.74
CA THR A 55 17.05 6.32 7.76
C THR A 55 16.52 7.73 8.03
N VAL A 56 15.20 7.92 8.06
CA VAL A 56 14.59 9.23 8.29
C VAL A 56 14.54 9.53 9.79
N ASP A 57 14.91 10.76 10.16
CA ASP A 57 14.80 11.22 11.55
C ASP A 57 13.35 11.17 12.03
N ALA A 58 13.15 10.66 13.25
CA ALA A 58 11.83 10.60 13.86
C ALA A 58 11.27 12.01 14.07
N ALA A 59 10.06 12.26 13.56
CA ALA A 59 9.33 13.49 13.82
C ALA A 59 8.63 13.41 15.19
N PRO A 60 8.74 14.44 16.06
CA PRO A 60 8.08 14.45 17.35
C PRO A 60 6.55 14.45 17.20
N MET A 61 5.88 13.70 18.07
CA MET A 61 4.41 13.64 18.15
C MET A 61 3.94 14.06 19.55
N SER A 62 2.65 14.40 19.68
CA SER A 62 2.06 14.68 21.01
C SER A 62 2.18 13.44 21.91
N PRO A 63 2.51 13.58 23.21
CA PRO A 63 2.60 12.46 24.16
C PRO A 63 1.32 11.60 24.23
N SER A 64 0.16 12.21 23.98
CA SER A 64 -1.14 11.51 24.00
C SER A 64 -1.45 10.75 22.71
N THR A 65 -0.60 10.81 21.67
CA THR A 65 -0.93 10.24 20.36
C THR A 65 -1.03 8.72 20.41
N LEU A 66 -0.12 8.05 21.13
CA LEU A 66 -0.13 6.60 21.24
C LEU A 66 -1.42 6.11 21.92
N GLU A 67 -1.76 6.67 23.08
CA GLU A 67 -2.97 6.31 23.83
C GLU A 67 -4.24 6.58 23.01
N ARG A 68 -4.32 7.73 22.35
CA ARG A 68 -5.45 8.07 21.46
C ARG A 68 -5.59 7.10 20.30
N THR A 69 -4.51 6.71 19.64
CA THR A 69 -4.57 5.76 18.52
C THR A 69 -4.93 4.36 18.98
N LEU A 70 -4.39 3.89 20.10
CA LEU A 70 -4.69 2.56 20.63
C LEU A 70 -6.14 2.42 21.11
N SER A 71 -6.69 3.45 21.76
CA SER A 71 -8.11 3.43 22.19
C SER A 71 -9.10 3.31 21.03
N LEU A 72 -8.71 3.69 19.80
CA LEU A 72 -9.55 3.49 18.62
C LEU A 72 -9.71 2.01 18.25
N LEU A 73 -8.73 1.15 18.54
CA LEU A 73 -8.79 -0.29 18.24
C LEU A 73 -9.87 -1.01 19.05
N ASP A 74 -10.10 -0.58 20.29
CA ASP A 74 -11.13 -1.15 21.17
C ASP A 74 -12.56 -0.71 20.78
N THR A 75 -12.67 0.36 19.99
CA THR A 75 -13.94 0.95 19.54
C THR A 75 -14.24 0.70 18.07
N ALA A 76 -13.29 0.15 17.32
CA ALA A 76 -13.46 -0.16 15.92
C ALA A 76 -14.37 -1.38 15.79
N GLU A 77 -15.64 -1.18 15.44
CA GLU A 77 -16.41 -2.25 14.83
C GLU A 77 -15.71 -2.64 13.51
N PRO A 78 -15.56 -3.95 13.22
CA PRO A 78 -14.98 -4.35 11.95
C PRO A 78 -15.81 -3.70 10.85
N ASP A 79 -15.14 -2.96 9.97
CA ASP A 79 -15.74 -2.37 8.78
C ASP A 79 -16.35 -3.52 7.99
N ALA A 80 -17.65 -3.75 8.17
CA ALA A 80 -18.45 -4.55 7.28
C ALA A 80 -18.37 -3.79 5.97
N ALA A 81 -17.41 -4.19 5.14
CA ALA A 81 -17.19 -3.70 3.80
C ALA A 81 -18.56 -3.36 3.25
N LYS A 82 -18.81 -2.05 3.05
CA LYS A 82 -20.00 -1.60 2.35
C LYS A 82 -19.86 -2.11 0.93
N ASP A 83 -20.21 -3.38 0.73
CA ASP A 83 -20.76 -3.90 -0.49
C ASP A 83 -22.05 -3.12 -0.70
N LYS A 84 -21.90 -1.90 -1.21
CA LYS A 84 -23.00 -1.19 -1.80
C LYS A 84 -23.03 -1.65 -3.25
N PRO A 85 -24.01 -2.46 -3.67
CA PRO A 85 -24.28 -2.61 -5.08
C PRO A 85 -24.84 -1.26 -5.56
N ASP A 86 -24.15 -0.64 -6.51
CA ASP A 86 -24.70 0.20 -7.57
C ASP A 86 -23.69 0.23 -8.73
#